data_AF-A0AA39MZN1-F1
#
_entry.id   AF-A0AA39MZN1-F1
#
_cell.length_a   1.000
_cell.length_b   1.000
_cell.length_c   1.000
_cell.angle_alpha   90.00
_cell.angle_beta   90.00
_cell.angle_gamma   90.00
#
_symmetry.space_group_name_H-M   'P 1'
#
loop_
_entity.id
_entity.type
_entity.pdbx_description
1 polymer ?
#
loop_
_entity_poly.entity_id
_entity_poly.type
_entity_poly.pdbx_seq_one_letter_code
_entity_poly.pdbx_strand_id
1 'polypeptide(L)'
;MAFMPFADDPQFIEIPQDGDQLHHTYYKEFEWQILDDPDIEIIVSAAAQNLMDLNNMSLEEIDKTDVFPLDMQEIVNLDRRRDLLPWLRTSLSLPEFGSGTREIATFCNNLNCLISHCMVHWEYSPTAVKQMPKKKNIRLSDDISGPCSTNCFLHGNPPYIETHWTPEDIEALHVMLDHAPDMTPCELTTICRKPCREVFKRRCAYIPDDLVDTLPRQRPPMRSRNLKIRDTDHHTFTPNIPCEHDGPCDAHSGCLCFKNSTHCMRNCQCAGHRKPCIRRRTGCDCSTRECRKKPCSCFMENKECDPELCHKGKARYLDDCAICKNMAIQRGRQMAVEVKESQWGLGLYLLEPALKDDYIIEYVGELIFEPSVDTRCDLARHRKRNYMFELNKTLTVDSTYLSNESRYINHSKRPNCRSMTKLVNGEHRIGIYANRRVQPGEELLFDYGDNFFQND
;
A
#
# COMPACT_ATOMS: atom_id res chain seq x y z
N MET A 1 -10.30 -14.65 12.78
CA MET A 1 -11.16 -15.50 11.94
C MET A 1 -10.90 -16.93 12.34
N ALA A 2 -11.82 -17.56 13.07
CA ALA A 2 -11.61 -18.94 13.52
C ALA A 2 -12.48 -19.88 12.68
N PHE A 3 -11.81 -20.69 11.88
CA PHE A 3 -12.22 -22.04 11.48
C PHE A 3 -11.54 -23.00 12.46
N MET A 4 -12.12 -24.16 12.78
CA MET A 4 -11.41 -25.19 13.55
C MET A 4 -10.58 -26.06 12.58
N PRO A 5 -9.27 -25.84 12.45
CA PRO A 5 -8.46 -26.66 11.56
C PRO A 5 -8.33 -28.07 12.13
N PHE A 6 -8.43 -29.10 11.26
CA PHE A 6 -8.23 -30.50 11.63
C PHE A 6 -9.17 -31.02 12.74
N ALA A 7 -10.41 -30.53 12.80
CA ALA A 7 -11.42 -31.01 13.76
C ALA A 7 -11.71 -32.53 13.64
N ASP A 8 -11.38 -33.13 12.50
CA ASP A 8 -11.48 -34.55 12.19
C ASP A 8 -10.21 -35.37 12.51
N ASP A 9 -9.10 -34.70 12.86
CA ASP A 9 -7.84 -35.35 13.24
C ASP A 9 -7.77 -35.54 14.77
N PRO A 10 -7.87 -36.78 15.28
CA PRO A 10 -7.81 -37.04 16.71
C PRO A 10 -6.43 -36.73 17.34
N GLN A 11 -5.40 -36.46 16.51
CA GLN A 11 -4.09 -36.02 16.98
C GLN A 11 -3.98 -34.50 17.12
N PHE A 12 -4.96 -33.73 16.63
CA PHE A 12 -5.00 -32.29 16.83
C PHE A 12 -5.35 -31.99 18.28
N ILE A 13 -4.33 -31.81 19.12
CA ILE A 13 -4.51 -31.53 20.54
C ILE A 13 -4.80 -30.04 20.70
N GLU A 14 -6.01 -29.69 21.14
CA GLU A 14 -6.47 -28.33 21.49
C GLU A 14 -5.78 -27.80 22.77
N ILE A 15 -4.45 -27.83 22.86
CA ILE A 15 -3.73 -27.48 24.10
C ILE A 15 -3.79 -25.96 24.31
N PRO A 16 -4.29 -25.48 25.46
CA PRO A 16 -4.26 -24.06 25.81
C PRO A 16 -2.83 -23.58 26.04
N GLN A 17 -2.51 -22.34 25.63
CA GLN A 17 -1.25 -21.68 26.01
C GLN A 17 -1.09 -21.50 27.53
N ASP A 18 -2.20 -21.47 28.29
CA ASP A 18 -2.23 -21.16 29.74
C ASP A 18 -3.17 -22.05 30.57
N GLY A 19 -3.34 -23.32 30.18
CA GLY A 19 -3.89 -24.35 31.06
C GLY A 19 -5.42 -24.45 31.26
N ASP A 20 -6.28 -23.60 30.70
CA ASP A 20 -7.74 -23.73 30.96
C ASP A 20 -8.70 -23.41 29.79
N GLN A 21 -8.24 -23.02 28.60
CA GLN A 21 -9.14 -22.64 27.49
C GLN A 21 -8.79 -23.32 26.16
N LEU A 22 -9.67 -24.22 25.73
CA LEU A 22 -9.63 -24.91 24.43
C LEU A 22 -9.71 -23.89 23.29
N HIS A 23 -9.13 -24.19 22.11
CA HIS A 23 -9.09 -23.28 20.96
C HIS A 23 -10.45 -22.65 20.62
N HIS A 24 -11.52 -23.44 20.70
CA HIS A 24 -12.90 -22.99 20.45
C HIS A 24 -13.50 -22.11 21.56
N THR A 25 -12.92 -22.10 22.76
CA THR A 25 -13.37 -21.25 23.89
C THR A 25 -12.78 -19.84 23.85
N TYR A 26 -11.69 -19.64 23.10
CA TYR A 26 -11.09 -18.32 22.87
C TYR A 26 -11.96 -17.44 21.97
N TYR A 27 -12.71 -18.05 21.04
CA TYR A 27 -13.57 -17.36 20.10
C TYR A 27 -15.01 -17.40 20.55
N LYS A 28 -15.64 -16.23 20.67
CA LYS A 28 -17.07 -16.14 20.99
C LYS A 28 -17.95 -16.74 19.90
N GLU A 29 -17.53 -16.56 18.65
CA GLU A 29 -18.24 -16.97 17.45
C GLU A 29 -17.19 -17.34 16.38
N PHE A 30 -17.51 -18.30 15.53
CA PHE A 30 -16.71 -18.70 14.39
C PHE A 30 -17.10 -17.91 13.15
N GLU A 31 -16.17 -17.80 12.20
CA GLU A 31 -16.38 -16.97 11.02
C GLU A 31 -17.58 -17.44 10.17
N TRP A 32 -17.76 -18.75 10.04
CA TRP A 32 -18.90 -19.36 9.34
C TRP A 32 -20.26 -19.16 10.03
N GLN A 33 -20.28 -18.64 11.27
CA GLN A 33 -21.50 -18.30 11.99
C GLN A 33 -21.99 -16.87 11.72
N ILE A 34 -21.10 -16.01 11.21
CA ILE A 34 -21.35 -14.57 11.02
C ILE A 34 -21.21 -14.16 9.55
N LEU A 35 -20.43 -14.89 8.75
CA LEU A 35 -20.37 -14.67 7.32
C LEU A 35 -21.69 -15.04 6.65
N ASP A 36 -22.10 -14.22 5.69
CA ASP A 36 -23.11 -14.63 4.72
C ASP A 36 -22.64 -15.93 4.06
N ASP A 37 -23.54 -16.90 4.03
CA ASP A 37 -23.26 -18.22 3.51
C ASP A 37 -22.74 -18.07 2.07
N PRO A 38 -21.50 -18.52 1.77
CA PRO A 38 -20.94 -18.40 0.43
C PRO A 38 -21.80 -19.11 -0.63
N ASP A 39 -22.63 -20.08 -0.23
CA ASP A 39 -23.60 -20.70 -1.12
C ASP A 39 -24.72 -19.71 -1.47
N ILE A 40 -25.17 -18.86 -0.54
CA ILE A 40 -26.12 -17.78 -0.83
C ILE A 40 -25.51 -16.79 -1.83
N GLU A 41 -24.25 -16.37 -1.63
CA GLU A 41 -23.56 -15.48 -2.58
C GLU A 41 -23.55 -16.06 -4.00
N ILE A 42 -23.21 -17.35 -4.14
CA ILE A 42 -23.18 -18.06 -5.43
C ILE A 42 -24.58 -18.21 -6.02
N ILE A 43 -25.57 -18.58 -5.20
CA ILE A 43 -26.97 -18.74 -5.63
C ILE A 43 -27.53 -17.41 -6.14
N VAL A 44 -27.33 -16.32 -5.40
CA VAL A 44 -27.78 -14.97 -5.79
C VAL A 44 -27.07 -14.54 -7.07
N SER A 45 -25.75 -14.74 -7.18
CA SER A 45 -24.99 -14.41 -8.39
C SER A 45 -25.52 -15.16 -9.62
N ALA A 46 -25.74 -16.47 -9.51
CA ALA A 46 -26.26 -17.30 -10.60
C ALA A 46 -27.71 -16.92 -10.95
N ALA A 47 -28.54 -16.62 -9.97
CA ALA A 47 -29.93 -16.24 -10.18
C ALA A 47 -30.06 -14.85 -10.83
N ALA A 48 -29.26 -13.88 -10.38
CA ALA A 48 -29.18 -12.55 -10.99
C ALA A 48 -28.74 -12.64 -12.46
N GLN A 49 -27.71 -13.45 -12.75
CA GLN A 49 -27.25 -13.69 -14.11
C GLN A 49 -28.34 -14.29 -15.01
N ASN A 50 -29.11 -15.26 -14.50
CA ASN A 50 -30.24 -15.80 -15.25
C ASN A 50 -31.33 -14.76 -15.52
N LEU A 51 -31.64 -13.87 -14.57
CA LEU A 51 -32.60 -12.79 -14.78
C LEU A 51 -32.10 -11.77 -15.82
N MET A 52 -30.80 -11.51 -15.86
CA MET A 52 -30.21 -10.67 -16.89
C MET A 52 -30.26 -11.33 -18.26
N ASP A 53 -29.81 -12.58 -18.38
CA ASP A 53 -29.64 -13.27 -19.65
C ASP A 53 -30.98 -13.72 -20.27
N LEU A 54 -31.94 -14.17 -19.43
CA LEU A 54 -33.23 -14.72 -19.89
C LEU A 54 -34.35 -13.68 -19.89
N ASN A 55 -34.32 -12.72 -18.97
CA ASN A 55 -35.38 -11.75 -18.77
C ASN A 55 -34.98 -10.31 -19.16
N ASN A 56 -33.72 -10.10 -19.58
CA ASN A 56 -33.18 -8.82 -20.03
C ASN A 56 -33.39 -7.69 -18.99
N MET A 57 -33.35 -8.04 -17.71
CA MET A 57 -33.43 -7.12 -16.58
C MET A 57 -32.07 -6.50 -16.30
N SER A 58 -32.04 -5.21 -15.96
CA SER A 58 -30.86 -4.55 -15.41
C SER A 58 -30.65 -4.87 -13.92
N LEU A 59 -29.43 -4.71 -13.41
CA LEU A 59 -29.13 -4.89 -11.99
C LEU A 59 -30.02 -4.01 -11.09
N GLU A 60 -30.27 -2.77 -11.48
CA GLU A 60 -31.12 -1.84 -10.73
C GLU A 60 -32.60 -2.29 -10.72
N GLU A 61 -33.07 -2.92 -11.79
CA GLU A 61 -34.41 -3.51 -11.85
C GLU A 61 -34.51 -4.76 -10.98
N ILE A 62 -33.44 -5.55 -10.91
CA ILE A 62 -33.35 -6.72 -10.02
C ILE A 62 -33.37 -6.27 -8.55
N ASP A 63 -32.57 -5.27 -8.15
CA ASP A 63 -32.58 -4.73 -6.79
C ASP A 63 -33.96 -4.20 -6.39
N LYS A 64 -34.66 -3.52 -7.31
CA LYS A 64 -36.03 -3.03 -7.09
C LYS A 64 -37.06 -4.14 -6.84
N THR A 65 -36.78 -5.39 -7.23
CA THR A 65 -37.67 -6.51 -6.93
C THR A 65 -37.62 -6.94 -5.48
N ASP A 66 -36.53 -6.62 -4.75
CA ASP A 66 -36.29 -7.03 -3.36
C ASP A 66 -36.41 -8.55 -3.14
N VAL A 67 -36.11 -9.34 -4.19
CA VAL A 67 -36.22 -10.81 -4.17
C VAL A 67 -35.00 -11.48 -3.55
N PHE A 68 -33.84 -10.82 -3.59
CA PHE A 68 -32.58 -11.37 -3.09
C PHE A 68 -32.22 -10.80 -1.72
N PRO A 69 -31.56 -11.60 -0.85
CA PRO A 69 -31.09 -11.15 0.45
C PRO A 69 -29.83 -10.24 0.38
N LEU A 70 -29.21 -10.12 -0.80
CA LEU A 70 -27.98 -9.37 -1.05
C LEU A 70 -28.22 -8.37 -2.19
N ASP A 71 -27.69 -7.16 -2.04
CA ASP A 71 -27.75 -6.11 -3.06
C ASP A 71 -26.83 -6.43 -4.24
N MET A 72 -27.25 -6.12 -5.47
CA MET A 72 -26.47 -6.45 -6.67
C MET A 72 -25.10 -5.75 -6.68
N GLN A 73 -24.95 -4.58 -6.05
CA GLN A 73 -23.67 -3.89 -5.91
C GLN A 73 -22.72 -4.66 -4.99
N GLU A 74 -23.23 -5.31 -3.95
CA GLU A 74 -22.44 -6.19 -3.06
C GLU A 74 -21.99 -7.45 -3.80
N ILE A 75 -22.88 -8.07 -4.57
CA ILE A 75 -22.58 -9.23 -5.41
C ILE A 75 -21.50 -8.92 -6.45
N VAL A 76 -21.60 -7.79 -7.15
CA VAL A 76 -20.58 -7.34 -8.12
C VAL A 76 -19.23 -7.06 -7.43
N ASN A 77 -19.25 -6.53 -6.21
CA ASN A 77 -18.04 -6.34 -5.42
C ASN A 77 -17.44 -7.67 -4.95
N LEU A 78 -18.26 -8.68 -4.67
CA LEU A 78 -17.83 -10.03 -4.28
C LEU A 78 -17.21 -10.78 -5.46
N ASP A 79 -17.78 -10.72 -6.66
CA ASP A 79 -17.19 -11.28 -7.88
C ASP A 79 -15.80 -10.68 -8.17
N ARG A 80 -15.58 -9.41 -7.81
CA ARG A 80 -14.26 -8.76 -7.88
C ARG A 80 -13.28 -9.24 -6.80
N ARG A 81 -13.77 -9.76 -5.68
CA ARG A 81 -12.97 -10.14 -4.50
C ARG A 81 -12.72 -11.65 -4.40
N ARG A 82 -13.46 -12.47 -5.15
CA ARG A 82 -13.36 -13.94 -5.12
C ARG A 82 -13.07 -14.53 -6.48
N ASP A 83 -12.37 -15.66 -6.50
CA ASP A 83 -12.26 -16.48 -7.69
C ASP A 83 -13.56 -17.27 -7.91
N LEU A 84 -14.60 -16.61 -8.45
CA LEU A 84 -15.83 -17.30 -8.83
C LEU A 84 -15.59 -18.25 -10.01
N LEU A 85 -16.40 -19.31 -10.05
CA LEU A 85 -16.32 -20.37 -11.07
C LEU A 85 -16.45 -19.76 -12.48
N PRO A 86 -15.69 -20.25 -13.48
CA PRO A 86 -15.61 -19.62 -14.80
C PRO A 86 -16.94 -19.42 -15.54
N TRP A 87 -17.97 -20.22 -15.23
CA TRP A 87 -19.30 -20.14 -15.85
C TRP A 87 -20.20 -19.05 -15.25
N LEU A 88 -19.80 -18.41 -14.14
CA LEU A 88 -20.44 -17.22 -13.58
C LEU A 88 -19.85 -15.91 -14.14
N ARG A 89 -18.60 -15.93 -14.65
CA ARG A 89 -17.82 -14.73 -15.01
C ARG A 89 -18.30 -13.98 -16.26
N THR A 90 -19.29 -14.49 -17.01
CA THR A 90 -19.53 -14.04 -18.39
C THR A 90 -20.54 -12.92 -18.60
N SER A 91 -21.33 -12.44 -17.63
CA SER A 91 -22.31 -11.37 -17.93
C SER A 91 -22.71 -10.39 -16.81
N LEU A 92 -22.11 -10.44 -15.61
CA LEU A 92 -22.16 -9.31 -14.67
C LEU A 92 -21.21 -8.18 -15.10
N SER A 93 -21.14 -7.90 -16.40
CA SER A 93 -20.51 -6.68 -16.91
C SER A 93 -21.36 -5.49 -16.46
N LEU A 94 -20.75 -4.60 -15.69
CA LEU A 94 -21.32 -3.31 -15.33
C LEU A 94 -21.85 -2.57 -16.58
N PRO A 95 -22.86 -1.69 -16.42
CA PRO A 95 -23.12 -0.64 -17.39
C PRO A 95 -21.81 0.08 -17.74
N GLU A 96 -21.69 0.60 -18.96
CA GLU A 96 -20.57 1.47 -19.36
C GLU A 96 -20.23 2.39 -18.20
N PHE A 97 -18.98 2.30 -17.72
CA PHE A 97 -18.44 3.05 -16.60
C PHE A 97 -18.91 4.51 -16.70
N GLY A 98 -19.82 4.90 -15.81
CA GLY A 98 -20.30 6.27 -15.72
C GLY A 98 -19.12 7.22 -15.54
N SER A 99 -19.14 8.35 -16.23
CA SER A 99 -18.03 9.29 -16.32
C SER A 99 -17.49 9.70 -14.95
N GLY A 100 -16.35 9.10 -14.59
CA GLY A 100 -15.25 9.62 -13.75
C GLY A 100 -15.61 10.42 -12.50
N THR A 101 -15.60 9.76 -11.33
CA THR A 101 -15.10 10.29 -10.03
C THR A 101 -14.89 9.16 -9.01
N ARG A 102 -15.76 8.13 -9.01
CA ARG A 102 -15.70 6.97 -8.10
C ARG A 102 -14.45 6.10 -8.23
N GLU A 103 -13.71 6.19 -9.32
CA GLU A 103 -12.60 5.28 -9.65
C GLU A 103 -11.30 5.61 -8.91
N ILE A 104 -10.98 6.90 -8.71
CA ILE A 104 -9.78 7.33 -7.96
C ILE A 104 -9.90 6.88 -6.49
N ALA A 105 -11.11 6.91 -5.96
CA ALA A 105 -11.46 6.38 -4.64
C ALA A 105 -11.50 4.84 -4.60
N THR A 106 -10.91 4.12 -5.56
CA THR A 106 -10.67 2.68 -5.42
C THR A 106 -9.19 2.33 -5.42
N PHE A 107 -8.31 3.28 -5.76
CA PHE A 107 -6.87 3.07 -5.77
C PHE A 107 -6.28 3.09 -4.36
N CYS A 108 -5.36 2.15 -4.12
CA CYS A 108 -4.60 2.13 -2.89
C CYS A 108 -3.67 3.35 -2.78
N ASN A 109 -3.80 4.10 -1.69
CA ASN A 109 -2.92 5.25 -1.40
C ASN A 109 -1.59 4.86 -0.74
N ASN A 110 -1.29 3.57 -0.59
CA ASN A 110 -0.03 3.10 -0.03
C ASN A 110 1.12 3.38 -1.01
N LEU A 111 2.27 3.85 -0.52
CA LEU A 111 3.40 4.24 -1.36
C LEU A 111 4.08 3.07 -2.08
N ASN A 112 3.85 1.84 -1.62
CA ASN A 112 4.31 0.61 -2.25
C ASN A 112 3.22 -0.07 -3.11
N CYS A 113 2.05 0.55 -3.28
CA CYS A 113 0.93 -0.06 -3.99
C CYS A 113 0.33 0.89 -5.03
N LEU A 114 0.00 0.36 -6.21
CA LEU A 114 -0.70 1.08 -7.27
C LEU A 114 -1.92 0.29 -7.78
N ILE A 115 -2.43 -0.62 -6.93
CA ILE A 115 -3.52 -1.55 -7.27
C ILE A 115 -4.84 -0.94 -6.80
N SER A 116 -5.86 -0.98 -7.67
CA SER A 116 -7.24 -0.69 -7.30
C SER A 116 -7.82 -1.85 -6.49
N HIS A 117 -8.63 -1.55 -5.47
CA HIS A 117 -9.18 -2.54 -4.54
C HIS A 117 -8.10 -3.40 -3.87
N CYS A 118 -6.99 -2.79 -3.45
CA CYS A 118 -5.90 -3.50 -2.78
C CYS A 118 -6.38 -4.24 -1.52
N MET A 119 -6.23 -5.56 -1.52
CA MET A 119 -6.63 -6.43 -0.40
C MET A 119 -5.61 -6.44 0.75
N VAL A 120 -4.38 -5.97 0.51
CA VAL A 120 -3.30 -5.95 1.51
C VAL A 120 -3.39 -4.72 2.41
N HIS A 121 -3.76 -3.57 1.84
CA HIS A 121 -3.77 -2.27 2.54
C HIS A 121 -5.20 -1.80 2.82
N TRP A 122 -6.05 -2.69 3.33
CA TRP A 122 -7.49 -2.44 3.48
C TRP A 122 -7.83 -1.26 4.42
N GLU A 123 -6.99 -0.99 5.43
CA GLU A 123 -7.14 0.18 6.32
C GLU A 123 -6.83 1.51 5.63
N TYR A 124 -6.08 1.49 4.52
CA TYR A 124 -5.77 2.68 3.72
C TYR A 124 -6.96 2.99 2.80
N SER A 125 -8.09 3.32 3.41
CA SER A 125 -9.25 3.81 2.67
C SER A 125 -8.88 5.01 1.80
N PRO A 126 -9.47 5.12 0.61
CA PRO A 126 -8.95 5.92 -0.48
C PRO A 126 -9.50 7.34 -0.44
N THR A 127 -9.17 8.13 0.58
CA THR A 127 -9.25 9.58 0.42
C THR A 127 -8.07 9.99 -0.44
N ALA A 128 -8.32 10.13 -1.73
CA ALA A 128 -7.30 10.48 -2.70
C ALA A 128 -6.58 11.77 -2.25
N VAL A 129 -5.25 11.73 -2.22
CA VAL A 129 -4.43 12.81 -1.64
C VAL A 129 -4.60 14.08 -2.48
N LYS A 130 -5.27 15.08 -1.91
CA LYS A 130 -5.38 16.40 -2.54
C LYS A 130 -4.00 17.04 -2.61
N GLN A 131 -3.64 17.56 -3.79
CA GLN A 131 -2.43 18.32 -4.01
C GLN A 131 -2.71 19.81 -3.78
N MET A 132 -1.73 20.52 -3.25
CA MET A 132 -1.85 21.97 -3.07
C MET A 132 -1.39 22.70 -4.34
N PRO A 133 -2.15 23.69 -4.86
CA PRO A 133 -1.70 24.57 -5.93
C PRO A 133 -0.39 25.26 -5.56
N LYS A 134 0.57 25.23 -6.47
CA LYS A 134 1.86 25.93 -6.35
C LYS A 134 1.93 27.15 -7.26
N LYS A 135 1.04 27.26 -8.24
CA LYS A 135 1.01 28.35 -9.23
C LYS A 135 -0.25 29.18 -9.09
N LYS A 136 -0.06 30.50 -9.07
CA LYS A 136 -1.14 31.48 -9.22
C LYS A 136 -1.71 31.39 -10.63
N ASN A 137 -2.98 31.75 -10.79
CA ASN A 137 -3.69 31.71 -12.07
C ASN A 137 -2.92 32.43 -13.19
N ILE A 138 -2.33 33.59 -12.90
CA ILE A 138 -1.54 34.37 -13.87
C ILE A 138 -0.26 33.66 -14.34
N ARG A 139 0.28 32.72 -13.55
CA ARG A 139 1.52 31.99 -13.87
C ARG A 139 1.27 30.70 -14.65
N LEU A 140 0.02 30.29 -14.85
CA LEU A 140 -0.30 29.09 -15.63
C LEU A 140 0.09 29.24 -17.11
N SER A 141 0.18 30.47 -17.60
CA SER A 141 0.68 30.74 -18.95
C SER A 141 2.16 30.42 -19.14
N ASP A 142 2.95 30.35 -18.06
CA ASP A 142 4.41 30.13 -18.13
C ASP A 142 4.76 28.74 -18.67
N ASP A 143 3.86 27.76 -18.56
CA ASP A 143 4.08 26.37 -19.00
C ASP A 143 3.59 26.11 -20.43
N ILE A 144 3.15 27.14 -21.15
CA ILE A 144 2.43 26.99 -22.40
C ILE A 144 3.17 27.70 -23.53
N SER A 145 3.60 26.92 -24.53
CA SER A 145 4.34 27.44 -25.68
C SER A 145 3.50 28.32 -26.61
N GLY A 146 2.17 28.18 -26.58
CA GLY A 146 1.24 28.94 -27.43
C GLY A 146 -0.23 28.56 -27.20
N PRO A 147 -1.19 29.29 -27.78
CA PRO A 147 -2.60 29.03 -27.56
C PRO A 147 -3.05 27.67 -28.12
N CYS A 148 -3.85 26.93 -27.35
CA CYS A 148 -4.35 25.61 -27.76
C CYS A 148 -5.47 25.68 -28.81
N SER A 149 -6.20 26.79 -28.86
CA SER A 149 -7.33 27.03 -29.78
C SER A 149 -7.70 28.51 -29.77
N THR A 150 -8.65 28.89 -30.63
CA THR A 150 -9.24 30.25 -30.66
C THR A 150 -9.90 30.65 -29.34
N ASN A 151 -10.27 29.66 -28.51
CA ASN A 151 -10.90 29.84 -27.19
C ASN A 151 -9.92 29.61 -26.04
N CYS A 152 -8.61 29.68 -26.32
CA CYS A 152 -7.57 29.55 -25.32
C CYS A 152 -7.67 30.68 -24.28
N PHE A 153 -7.42 30.37 -23.01
CA PHE A 153 -7.37 31.39 -21.95
C PHE A 153 -6.26 32.44 -22.15
N LEU A 154 -5.24 32.14 -22.95
CA LEU A 154 -4.20 33.11 -23.36
C LEU A 154 -4.76 34.21 -24.25
N HIS A 155 -5.86 33.95 -24.97
CA HIS A 155 -6.54 34.97 -25.74
C HIS A 155 -7.39 35.83 -24.80
N GLY A 156 -7.05 37.12 -24.71
CA GLY A 156 -7.65 38.13 -23.82
C GLY A 156 -9.16 37.99 -23.62
N ASN A 157 -9.99 38.71 -24.38
CA ASN A 157 -11.46 38.71 -24.21
C ASN A 157 -12.21 38.38 -25.52
N PRO A 158 -12.19 37.11 -25.99
CA PRO A 158 -13.02 36.67 -27.11
C PRO A 158 -14.53 36.71 -26.79
N PRO A 159 -15.41 36.70 -27.82
CA PRO A 159 -16.86 36.75 -27.65
C PRO A 159 -17.37 35.62 -26.75
N TYR A 160 -18.43 35.91 -25.99
CA TYR A 160 -19.11 34.95 -25.12
C TYR A 160 -19.49 33.68 -25.90
N ILE A 161 -19.17 32.52 -25.31
CA ILE A 161 -19.53 31.21 -25.86
C ILE A 161 -20.47 30.57 -24.86
N GLU A 162 -21.71 30.36 -25.29
CA GLU A 162 -22.67 29.61 -24.51
C GLU A 162 -22.18 28.17 -24.39
N THR A 163 -21.84 27.75 -23.16
CA THR A 163 -21.36 26.41 -22.87
C THR A 163 -22.20 25.78 -21.79
N HIS A 164 -22.76 24.61 -22.07
CA HIS A 164 -23.50 23.82 -21.09
C HIS A 164 -22.52 23.04 -20.22
N TRP A 165 -22.69 23.13 -18.90
CA TRP A 165 -21.95 22.34 -17.91
C TRP A 165 -22.95 21.60 -17.06
N THR A 166 -22.88 20.28 -17.08
CA THR A 166 -23.66 19.46 -16.16
C THR A 166 -22.99 19.44 -14.77
N PRO A 167 -23.71 19.04 -13.71
CA PRO A 167 -23.10 18.79 -12.40
C PRO A 167 -21.91 17.82 -12.47
N GLU A 168 -22.00 16.79 -13.32
CA GLU A 168 -20.95 15.79 -13.52
C GLU A 168 -19.70 16.41 -14.16
N ASP A 169 -19.87 17.31 -15.14
CA ASP A 169 -18.75 18.05 -15.75
C ASP A 169 -17.99 18.90 -14.70
N ILE A 170 -18.74 19.51 -13.77
CA ILE A 170 -18.19 20.34 -12.70
C ILE A 170 -17.44 19.47 -11.69
N GLU A 171 -18.04 18.35 -11.28
CA GLU A 171 -17.43 17.40 -10.36
C GLU A 171 -16.12 16.83 -10.94
N ALA A 172 -16.13 16.41 -12.20
CA ALA A 172 -14.94 15.92 -12.89
C ALA A 172 -13.82 16.97 -12.92
N LEU A 173 -14.15 18.24 -13.19
CA LEU A 173 -13.17 19.33 -13.12
C LEU A 173 -12.62 19.51 -11.69
N HIS A 174 -13.47 19.50 -10.67
CA HIS A 174 -13.04 19.66 -9.28
C HIS A 174 -12.12 18.52 -8.84
N VAL A 175 -12.43 17.27 -9.20
CA VAL A 175 -11.57 16.12 -8.93
C VAL A 175 -10.21 16.26 -9.60
N MET A 176 -10.17 16.67 -10.87
CA MET A 176 -8.90 16.91 -11.57
C MET A 176 -8.08 18.01 -10.90
N LEU A 177 -8.73 19.09 -10.45
CA LEU A 177 -8.08 20.21 -9.77
C LEU A 177 -7.63 19.85 -8.34
N ASP A 178 -8.34 18.97 -7.63
CA ASP A 178 -7.91 18.47 -6.33
C ASP A 178 -6.63 17.63 -6.44
N HIS A 179 -6.44 16.89 -7.53
CA HIS A 179 -5.26 16.02 -7.72
C HIS A 179 -4.12 16.65 -8.53
N ALA A 180 -4.44 17.58 -9.43
CA ALA A 180 -3.50 18.25 -10.31
C ALA A 180 -3.84 19.74 -10.44
N PRO A 181 -3.77 20.52 -9.34
CA PRO A 181 -4.23 21.91 -9.30
C PRO A 181 -3.45 22.83 -10.24
N ASP A 182 -2.19 22.50 -10.55
CA ASP A 182 -1.32 23.27 -11.43
C ASP A 182 -1.42 22.86 -12.91
N MET A 183 -2.30 21.91 -13.26
CA MET A 183 -2.56 21.55 -14.66
C MET A 183 -3.13 22.76 -15.40
N THR A 184 -2.63 23.00 -16.61
CA THR A 184 -3.01 24.17 -17.38
C THR A 184 -4.43 24.04 -17.93
N PRO A 185 -5.17 25.15 -18.14
CA PRO A 185 -6.47 25.10 -18.80
C PRO A 185 -6.42 24.48 -20.20
N CYS A 186 -5.28 24.61 -20.89
CA CYS A 186 -5.02 23.99 -22.18
C CYS A 186 -4.91 22.45 -22.12
N GLU A 187 -4.49 21.87 -21.00
CA GLU A 187 -4.48 20.42 -20.80
C GLU A 187 -5.86 19.94 -20.34
N LEU A 188 -6.47 20.66 -19.39
CA LEU A 188 -7.78 20.34 -18.84
C LEU A 188 -8.91 20.42 -19.88
N THR A 189 -8.79 21.25 -20.92
CA THR A 189 -9.79 21.36 -22.00
C THR A 189 -10.02 20.01 -22.70
N THR A 190 -8.98 19.19 -22.85
CA THR A 190 -9.05 17.86 -23.47
C THR A 190 -9.78 16.87 -22.56
N ILE A 191 -9.54 16.96 -21.25
CA ILE A 191 -10.14 16.07 -20.25
C ILE A 191 -11.61 16.42 -20.02
N CYS A 192 -11.90 17.69 -19.76
CA CYS A 192 -13.26 18.16 -19.49
C CYS A 192 -14.13 18.25 -20.76
N ARG A 193 -13.52 18.21 -21.97
CA ARG A 193 -14.20 18.44 -23.26
C ARG A 193 -14.98 19.75 -23.28
N LYS A 194 -14.46 20.79 -22.62
CA LYS A 194 -15.02 22.15 -22.55
C LYS A 194 -14.01 23.16 -23.07
N PRO A 195 -14.44 24.32 -23.60
CA PRO A 195 -13.52 25.35 -24.08
C PRO A 195 -12.52 25.79 -22.99
N CYS A 196 -11.25 25.85 -23.35
CA CYS A 196 -10.11 26.18 -22.47
C CYS A 196 -10.35 27.41 -21.58
N ARG A 197 -10.95 28.48 -22.11
CA ARG A 197 -11.26 29.69 -21.34
C ARG A 197 -12.36 29.50 -20.28
N GLU A 198 -13.37 28.69 -20.56
CA GLU A 198 -14.43 28.35 -19.60
C GLU A 198 -13.91 27.47 -18.48
N VAL A 199 -12.99 26.54 -18.82
CA VAL A 199 -12.24 25.75 -17.84
C VAL A 199 -11.40 26.68 -16.96
N PHE A 200 -10.68 27.64 -17.54
CA PHE A 200 -9.89 28.62 -16.77
C PHE A 200 -10.75 29.46 -15.83
N LYS A 201 -11.92 29.93 -16.29
CA LYS A 201 -12.87 30.70 -15.45
C LYS A 201 -13.34 29.89 -14.24
N ARG A 202 -13.75 28.64 -14.45
CA ARG A 202 -14.18 27.75 -13.35
C ARG A 202 -13.03 27.40 -12.42
N ARG A 203 -11.84 27.13 -12.97
CA ARG A 203 -10.62 26.95 -12.18
C ARG A 203 -10.35 28.16 -11.28
N CYS A 204 -10.43 29.38 -11.78
CA CYS A 204 -10.21 30.60 -10.97
C CYS A 204 -11.22 30.71 -9.82
N ALA A 205 -12.46 30.24 -10.00
CA ALA A 205 -13.46 30.21 -8.95
C ALA A 205 -13.20 29.10 -7.91
N TYR A 206 -12.71 27.94 -8.35
CA TYR A 206 -12.42 26.79 -7.49
C TYR A 206 -11.09 26.94 -6.72
N ILE A 207 -10.04 27.45 -7.40
CA ILE A 207 -8.70 27.72 -6.85
C ILE A 207 -8.40 29.22 -7.05
N PRO A 208 -8.92 30.09 -6.18
CA PRO A 208 -8.56 31.50 -6.16
C PRO A 208 -7.11 31.69 -5.69
N ASP A 209 -6.49 32.81 -6.11
CA ASP A 209 -5.05 33.08 -5.92
C ASP A 209 -4.62 33.22 -4.44
N ASP A 210 -5.57 33.44 -3.53
CA ASP A 210 -5.39 33.49 -2.07
C ASP A 210 -5.18 32.11 -1.45
N LEU A 211 -5.64 31.04 -2.12
CA LEU A 211 -5.36 29.65 -1.73
C LEU A 211 -3.98 29.17 -2.21
N VAL A 212 -3.33 29.90 -3.11
CA VAL A 212 -1.99 29.53 -3.61
C VAL A 212 -0.93 30.02 -2.65
N ASP A 213 -0.27 29.08 -1.97
CA ASP A 213 0.85 29.39 -1.09
C ASP A 213 2.06 29.86 -1.94
N THR A 214 2.27 31.17 -1.97
CA THR A 214 3.37 31.83 -2.68
C THR A 214 4.58 32.09 -1.80
N LEU A 215 4.56 31.65 -0.54
CA LEU A 215 5.75 31.75 0.29
C LEU A 215 6.85 30.91 -0.36
N PRO A 216 8.05 31.47 -0.59
CA PRO A 216 9.18 30.67 -1.02
C PRO A 216 9.31 29.53 -0.02
N ARG A 217 9.31 28.27 -0.50
CA ARG A 217 9.54 27.10 0.35
C ARG A 217 10.74 27.41 1.22
N GLN A 218 10.49 27.78 2.48
CA GLN A 218 11.56 27.93 3.44
C GLN A 218 12.25 26.57 3.45
N ARG A 219 13.59 26.56 3.50
CA ARG A 219 14.32 25.31 3.71
C ARG A 219 13.57 24.53 4.79
N PRO A 220 13.30 23.22 4.59
CA PRO A 220 12.59 22.44 5.59
C PRO A 220 13.23 22.77 6.93
N PRO A 221 12.43 23.14 7.95
CA PRO A 221 13.00 23.59 9.22
C PRO A 221 14.04 22.57 9.64
N MET A 222 15.21 23.03 10.09
CA MET A 222 16.25 22.15 10.64
C MET A 222 15.54 21.15 11.55
N ARG A 223 15.74 19.83 11.34
CA ARG A 223 15.17 18.77 12.16
C ARG A 223 15.20 19.27 13.61
N SER A 224 14.03 19.54 14.19
CA SER A 224 13.98 19.95 15.58
C SER A 224 14.69 18.85 16.35
N ARG A 225 15.74 19.19 17.10
CA ARG A 225 16.57 18.23 17.83
C ARG A 225 15.75 17.36 18.80
N ASN A 226 14.48 17.72 19.04
CA ASN A 226 13.56 17.08 19.97
C ASN A 226 12.43 16.27 19.31
N LEU A 227 12.41 16.10 17.97
CA LEU A 227 11.40 15.24 17.33
C LEU A 227 11.65 13.77 17.68
N LYS A 228 10.77 13.21 18.52
CA LYS A 228 10.76 11.78 18.82
C LYS A 228 10.11 11.04 17.64
N ILE A 229 10.94 10.38 16.83
CA ILE A 229 10.50 9.53 15.72
C ILE A 229 11.10 8.14 15.91
N ARG A 230 10.26 7.11 15.83
CA ARG A 230 10.55 5.70 16.13
C ARG A 230 9.94 4.76 15.08
N ASP A 231 9.77 5.25 13.85
CA ASP A 231 9.20 4.48 12.75
C ASP A 231 10.03 3.26 12.32
N THR A 232 11.29 3.16 12.77
CA THR A 232 12.20 2.06 12.45
C THR A 232 12.29 1.03 13.55
N ASP A 233 11.80 1.35 14.74
CA ASP A 233 11.78 0.42 15.87
C ASP A 233 10.53 -0.45 15.75
N HIS A 234 10.70 -1.64 15.19
CA HIS A 234 9.59 -2.54 14.90
C HIS A 234 8.86 -3.03 16.16
N HIS A 235 9.52 -3.08 17.33
CA HIS A 235 8.88 -3.48 18.58
C HIS A 235 7.89 -2.44 19.13
N THR A 236 8.03 -1.17 18.74
CA THR A 236 7.13 -0.10 19.18
C THR A 236 6.32 0.53 18.07
N PHE A 237 6.59 0.16 16.82
CA PHE A 237 5.89 0.66 15.66
C PHE A 237 4.43 0.23 15.62
N THR A 238 3.58 1.16 15.20
CA THR A 238 2.16 0.90 14.95
C THR A 238 1.84 1.56 13.62
N PRO A 239 1.47 0.79 12.58
CA PRO A 239 1.01 1.32 11.31
C PRO A 239 -0.10 2.34 11.53
N ASN A 240 -0.14 3.36 10.68
CA ASN A 240 -1.24 4.32 10.70
C ASN A 240 -1.50 4.85 9.31
N ILE A 241 -2.78 5.11 9.04
CA ILE A 241 -3.20 5.77 7.80
C ILE A 241 -2.54 7.16 7.67
N PRO A 242 -2.35 7.67 6.44
CA PRO A 242 -1.79 8.98 6.22
C PRO A 242 -2.62 10.05 6.93
N CYS A 243 -1.97 10.94 7.67
CA CYS A 243 -2.69 11.89 8.51
C CYS A 243 -3.40 12.98 7.69
N GLU A 244 -4.62 13.31 8.10
CA GLU A 244 -5.45 14.40 7.60
C GLU A 244 -6.07 15.12 8.81
N HIS A 245 -5.75 16.40 8.96
CA HIS A 245 -6.22 17.24 10.07
C HIS A 245 -5.88 18.71 9.77
N ASP A 246 -6.54 19.63 10.45
CA ASP A 246 -6.17 21.05 10.44
C ASP A 246 -4.99 21.34 11.38
N GLY A 247 -4.11 22.24 10.96
CA GLY A 247 -2.97 22.67 11.77
C GLY A 247 -1.76 21.73 11.75
N PRO A 248 -0.68 22.06 12.48
CA PRO A 248 0.57 21.31 12.46
C PRO A 248 0.42 19.86 12.95
N CYS A 249 1.32 18.95 12.52
CA CYS A 249 1.33 17.58 13.02
C CYS A 249 1.87 17.48 14.46
N ASP A 250 0.99 17.76 15.42
CA ASP A 250 1.28 17.68 16.84
C ASP A 250 0.12 17.02 17.63
N ALA A 251 0.21 17.06 18.96
CA ALA A 251 -0.80 16.52 19.85
C ALA A 251 -2.14 17.29 19.78
N HIS A 252 -2.10 18.59 19.51
CA HIS A 252 -3.29 19.45 19.51
C HIS A 252 -4.18 19.16 18.31
N SER A 253 -3.57 18.98 17.14
CA SER A 253 -4.28 18.57 15.93
C SER A 253 -4.68 17.08 15.92
N GLY A 254 -4.39 16.32 16.98
CA GLY A 254 -4.71 14.90 17.05
C GLY A 254 -3.99 14.04 16.00
N CYS A 255 -2.83 14.48 15.51
CA CYS A 255 -2.14 13.83 14.41
C CYS A 255 -1.71 12.39 14.75
N LEU A 256 -2.20 11.40 13.99
CA LEU A 256 -1.82 9.99 14.17
C LEU A 256 -0.31 9.76 14.02
N CYS A 257 0.34 10.40 13.04
CA CYS A 257 1.80 10.32 12.88
C CYS A 257 2.55 10.87 14.10
N PHE A 258 2.00 11.88 14.78
CA PHE A 258 2.56 12.38 16.04
C PHE A 258 2.35 11.36 17.17
N LYS A 259 1.11 10.88 17.33
CA LYS A 259 0.73 9.92 18.38
C LYS A 259 1.56 8.64 18.31
N ASN A 260 1.74 8.09 17.12
CA ASN A 260 2.50 6.85 16.90
C ASN A 260 4.02 7.10 16.77
N SER A 261 4.47 8.34 16.96
CA SER A 261 5.89 8.70 16.80
C SER A 261 6.48 8.29 15.44
N THR A 262 5.69 8.39 14.35
CA THR A 262 6.13 8.04 12.99
C THR A 262 6.42 9.29 12.14
N HIS A 263 7.21 9.14 11.08
CA HIS A 263 7.34 10.23 10.08
C HIS A 263 6.01 10.41 9.35
N CYS A 264 5.68 11.67 9.01
CA CYS A 264 4.65 11.91 8.00
C CYS A 264 5.19 11.49 6.63
N MET A 265 4.45 10.63 5.95
CA MET A 265 4.81 10.09 4.65
C MET A 265 4.31 11.00 3.52
N ARG A 266 4.76 10.78 2.27
CA ARG A 266 4.43 11.69 1.16
C ARG A 266 2.94 11.73 0.83
N ASN A 267 2.23 10.63 1.07
CA ASN A 267 0.76 10.50 0.96
C ASN A 267 -0.03 11.09 2.14
N CYS A 268 0.62 11.62 3.19
CA CYS A 268 -0.10 12.39 4.23
C CYS A 268 -0.66 13.69 3.66
N GLN A 269 -1.76 14.19 4.22
CA GLN A 269 -2.41 15.45 3.80
C GLN A 269 -2.00 16.67 4.64
N CYS A 270 -1.20 16.47 5.69
CA CYS A 270 -0.66 17.55 6.53
C CYS A 270 0.30 18.53 5.82
N ALA A 271 0.53 18.36 4.51
CA ALA A 271 1.20 19.36 3.68
C ALA A 271 0.25 20.49 3.26
N GLY A 272 -1.05 20.37 3.55
CA GLY A 272 -2.07 21.37 3.25
C GLY A 272 -2.00 22.66 4.08
N HIS A 273 -0.99 22.81 4.94
CA HIS A 273 -0.82 24.02 5.75
C HIS A 273 0.28 24.90 5.15
N ARG A 274 0.17 26.22 5.36
CA ARG A 274 1.07 27.30 4.89
C ARG A 274 2.57 27.15 5.27
N LYS A 275 2.96 26.04 5.91
CA LYS A 275 4.33 25.75 6.36
C LYS A 275 4.66 24.27 6.13
N PRO A 276 5.92 23.93 5.75
CA PRO A 276 6.36 22.54 5.62
C PRO A 276 6.17 21.74 6.92
N CYS A 277 5.55 20.57 6.83
CA CYS A 277 5.42 19.68 7.98
C CYS A 277 6.79 19.20 8.47
N ILE A 278 7.12 19.48 9.73
CA ILE A 278 8.41 19.16 10.35
C ILE A 278 8.63 17.66 10.56
N ARG A 279 7.56 16.86 10.54
CA ARG A 279 7.59 15.41 10.69
C ARG A 279 7.80 14.68 9.36
N ARG A 280 7.74 15.38 8.21
CA ARG A 280 7.96 14.75 6.92
C ARG A 280 9.40 14.33 6.73
N ARG A 281 9.58 13.18 6.09
CA ARG A 281 10.89 12.70 5.66
C ARG A 281 11.44 13.61 4.56
N THR A 282 12.75 13.88 4.59
CA THR A 282 13.44 14.73 3.60
C THR A 282 14.31 13.94 2.61
N GLY A 283 14.51 12.64 2.81
CA GLY A 283 15.43 11.82 2.02
C GLY A 283 16.90 11.97 2.42
N CYS A 284 17.82 11.34 1.68
CA CYS A 284 19.26 11.49 1.85
C CYS A 284 19.87 12.45 0.81
N ASP A 285 20.95 13.13 1.21
CA ASP A 285 21.73 14.01 0.34
C ASP A 285 22.90 13.29 -0.36
N CYS A 286 22.93 11.96 -0.33
CA CYS A 286 24.01 11.18 -0.93
C CYS A 286 24.13 11.52 -2.42
N SER A 287 25.33 11.91 -2.86
CA SER A 287 25.71 12.02 -4.27
C SER A 287 26.28 10.69 -4.80
N THR A 288 26.75 9.83 -3.90
CA THR A 288 27.24 8.50 -4.22
C THR A 288 26.07 7.51 -4.33
N ARG A 289 26.21 6.54 -5.23
CA ARG A 289 25.21 5.48 -5.46
C ARG A 289 25.28 4.36 -4.41
N GLU A 290 26.23 4.48 -3.48
CA GLU A 290 26.57 3.50 -2.45
C GLU A 290 25.80 3.74 -1.13
N CYS A 291 24.49 3.93 -1.21
CA CYS A 291 23.63 4.09 -0.03
C CYS A 291 23.52 2.84 0.86
N ARG A 292 24.48 1.91 0.79
CA ARG A 292 24.57 0.67 1.59
C ARG A 292 25.54 0.77 2.77
N LYS A 293 26.09 1.96 3.01
CA LYS A 293 27.04 2.24 4.10
C LYS A 293 26.93 3.69 4.55
N LYS A 294 27.63 4.01 5.64
CA LYS A 294 27.80 5.40 6.10
C LYS A 294 28.48 6.23 5.00
N PRO A 295 28.10 7.51 4.80
CA PRO A 295 27.26 8.33 5.68
C PRO A 295 25.77 8.44 5.24
N CYS A 296 25.21 7.46 4.52
CA CYS A 296 23.81 7.56 4.08
C CYS A 296 22.83 7.57 5.26
N SER A 297 22.08 8.65 5.42
CA SER A 297 21.10 8.81 6.51
C SER A 297 20.00 7.75 6.46
N CYS A 298 19.54 7.38 5.26
CA CYS A 298 18.51 6.35 5.10
C CYS A 298 19.01 5.00 5.60
N PHE A 299 20.21 4.60 5.18
CA PHE A 299 20.83 3.35 5.60
C PHE A 299 21.09 3.31 7.11
N MET A 300 21.65 4.38 7.67
CA MET A 300 21.92 4.47 9.11
C MET A 300 20.65 4.42 9.96
N GLU A 301 19.52 4.86 9.41
CA GLU A 301 18.20 4.75 10.04
C GLU A 301 17.49 3.42 9.71
N ASN A 302 18.15 2.41 9.11
CA ASN A 302 17.50 1.15 8.67
C ASN A 302 16.29 1.35 7.74
N LYS A 303 16.36 2.38 6.88
CA LYS A 303 15.35 2.69 5.87
C LYS A 303 15.89 2.44 4.48
N GLU A 304 15.06 1.96 3.57
CA GLU A 304 15.38 2.11 2.16
C GLU A 304 15.27 3.57 1.72
N CYS A 305 16.05 3.94 0.70
CA CYS A 305 15.97 5.24 0.10
C CYS A 305 14.59 5.41 -0.55
N ASP A 306 14.08 6.63 -0.52
CA ASP A 306 12.78 6.97 -1.10
C ASP A 306 12.99 7.50 -2.53
N PRO A 307 12.34 6.93 -3.56
CA PRO A 307 12.51 7.35 -4.96
C PRO A 307 12.21 8.85 -5.21
N GLU A 308 11.25 9.40 -4.48
CA GLU A 308 10.75 10.78 -4.66
C GLU A 308 11.40 11.79 -3.71
N LEU A 309 12.22 11.34 -2.76
CA LEU A 309 12.98 12.23 -1.88
C LEU A 309 14.49 12.14 -2.11
N CYS A 310 15.02 10.96 -2.46
CA CYS A 310 16.45 10.69 -2.57
C CYS A 310 16.97 10.87 -4.01
N HIS A 311 16.71 12.05 -4.59
CA HIS A 311 17.02 12.34 -6.00
C HIS A 311 18.52 12.32 -6.32
N LYS A 312 19.35 12.94 -5.46
CA LYS A 312 20.82 12.98 -5.66
C LYS A 312 21.44 11.58 -5.63
N GLY A 313 20.90 10.71 -4.78
CA GLY A 313 21.30 9.31 -4.68
C GLY A 313 20.83 8.46 -5.86
N LYS A 314 20.13 9.06 -6.82
CA LYS A 314 19.54 8.41 -8.00
C LYS A 314 18.57 7.28 -7.65
N ALA A 315 17.81 7.44 -6.56
CA ALA A 315 16.81 6.47 -6.14
C ALA A 315 15.64 6.32 -7.14
N ARG A 316 15.35 7.34 -7.95
CA ARG A 316 14.28 7.31 -8.96
C ARG A 316 14.66 6.58 -10.26
N TYR A 317 15.92 6.62 -10.68
CA TYR A 317 16.33 6.19 -12.02
C TYR A 317 16.43 4.66 -12.12
N LEU A 318 15.94 4.11 -13.24
CA LEU A 318 15.90 2.67 -13.51
C LEU A 318 17.13 2.15 -14.27
N ASP A 319 17.95 3.02 -14.88
CA ASP A 319 19.10 2.61 -15.70
C ASP A 319 20.10 1.70 -14.95
N ASP A 320 20.39 0.55 -15.55
CA ASP A 320 21.19 -0.57 -15.03
C ASP A 320 22.58 -0.16 -14.51
N CYS A 321 23.17 0.91 -15.03
CA CYS A 321 24.50 1.38 -14.66
C CYS A 321 24.51 2.40 -13.49
N ALA A 322 23.36 2.82 -12.95
CA ALA A 322 23.28 3.97 -12.04
C ALA A 322 22.35 3.88 -10.81
N ILE A 323 22.04 2.66 -10.33
CA ILE A 323 21.04 2.50 -9.27
C ILE A 323 21.59 2.66 -7.85
N CYS A 324 20.88 3.43 -7.03
CA CYS A 324 21.01 3.48 -5.58
C CYS A 324 20.97 2.06 -4.95
N LYS A 325 22.02 1.67 -4.23
CA LYS A 325 22.15 0.33 -3.62
C LYS A 325 21.30 0.08 -2.36
N ASN A 326 20.37 0.97 -2.02
CA ASN A 326 19.48 0.85 -0.84
C ASN A 326 18.01 0.97 -1.26
N MET A 327 17.66 0.20 -2.28
CA MET A 327 16.36 0.15 -2.95
C MET A 327 15.99 -1.30 -3.31
N ALA A 328 16.65 -2.29 -2.70
CA ALA A 328 16.64 -3.66 -3.19
C ALA A 328 15.29 -4.33 -2.93
N ILE A 329 14.70 -4.12 -1.76
CA ILE A 329 13.40 -4.65 -1.36
C ILE A 329 12.31 -4.05 -2.23
N GLN A 330 12.20 -2.72 -2.28
CA GLN A 330 11.12 -2.06 -3.05
C GLN A 330 11.23 -2.23 -4.58
N ARG A 331 12.37 -2.71 -5.09
CA ARG A 331 12.56 -3.03 -6.51
C ARG A 331 12.58 -4.54 -6.79
N GLY A 332 12.34 -5.39 -5.79
CA GLY A 332 12.36 -6.85 -5.95
C GLY A 332 13.71 -7.40 -6.44
N ARG A 333 14.82 -6.73 -6.12
CA ARG A 333 16.16 -7.09 -6.62
C ARG A 333 16.82 -8.13 -5.73
N GLN A 334 16.23 -9.30 -5.70
CA GLN A 334 16.77 -10.46 -5.02
C GLN A 334 17.92 -11.09 -5.83
N MET A 335 18.78 -11.81 -5.12
CA MET A 335 19.81 -12.65 -5.70
C MET A 335 19.19 -13.94 -6.25
N ALA A 336 19.90 -14.57 -7.20
CA ALA A 336 19.50 -15.86 -7.73
C ALA A 336 19.64 -16.95 -6.66
N VAL A 337 18.57 -17.71 -6.44
CA VAL A 337 18.47 -18.78 -5.45
C VAL A 337 17.78 -20.01 -6.04
N GLU A 338 18.00 -21.17 -5.43
CA GLU A 338 17.32 -22.42 -5.78
C GLU A 338 16.91 -23.20 -4.53
N VAL A 339 15.79 -23.92 -4.61
CA VAL A 339 15.33 -24.81 -3.53
C VAL A 339 15.75 -26.23 -3.85
N LYS A 340 16.44 -26.90 -2.91
CA LYS A 340 16.92 -28.29 -3.03
C LYS A 340 16.77 -29.04 -1.72
N GLU A 341 16.98 -30.35 -1.76
CA GLU A 341 17.09 -31.17 -0.54
C GLU A 341 18.26 -30.70 0.33
N SER A 342 18.00 -30.64 1.64
CA SER A 342 18.91 -30.25 2.72
C SER A 342 18.82 -31.30 3.84
N GLN A 343 19.68 -31.15 4.86
CA GLN A 343 19.68 -31.98 6.05
C GLN A 343 18.30 -32.02 6.77
N TRP A 344 17.54 -30.92 6.72
CA TRP A 344 16.29 -30.75 7.49
C TRP A 344 15.04 -30.71 6.61
N GLY A 345 15.11 -31.34 5.43
CA GLY A 345 14.05 -31.32 4.43
C GLY A 345 14.47 -30.51 3.21
N LEU A 346 13.79 -29.41 2.93
CA LEU A 346 14.17 -28.50 1.85
C LEU A 346 15.02 -27.35 2.40
N GLY A 347 15.99 -26.90 1.61
CA GLY A 347 16.87 -25.77 1.90
C GLY A 347 16.93 -24.79 0.74
N LEU A 348 17.26 -23.53 1.03
CA LEU A 348 17.50 -22.50 0.03
C LEU A 348 19.00 -22.35 -0.23
N TYR A 349 19.42 -22.44 -1.49
CA TYR A 349 20.81 -22.36 -1.91
C TYR A 349 21.04 -21.12 -2.77
N LEU A 350 22.19 -20.47 -2.59
CA LEU A 350 22.55 -19.29 -3.36
C LEU A 350 23.20 -19.67 -4.69
N LEU A 351 22.82 -19.04 -5.80
CA LEU A 351 23.37 -19.34 -7.14
C LEU A 351 24.48 -18.39 -7.59
N GLU A 352 24.68 -17.30 -6.88
CA GLU A 352 25.67 -16.27 -7.19
C GLU A 352 26.43 -15.82 -5.93
N PRO A 353 27.65 -15.24 -6.02
CA PRO A 353 28.40 -14.88 -4.82
C PRO A 353 27.78 -13.67 -4.10
N ALA A 354 27.58 -13.78 -2.78
CA ALA A 354 27.21 -12.65 -1.93
C ALA A 354 28.39 -12.19 -1.05
N LEU A 355 28.60 -10.89 -0.93
CA LEU A 355 29.52 -10.32 0.05
C LEU A 355 28.78 -10.04 1.37
N LYS A 356 29.54 -9.85 2.44
CA LYS A 356 28.98 -9.42 3.72
C LYS A 356 28.11 -8.16 3.52
N ASP A 357 26.94 -8.17 4.13
CA ASP A 357 25.92 -7.12 4.11
C ASP A 357 25.16 -6.95 2.78
N ASP A 358 25.41 -7.79 1.78
CA ASP A 358 24.58 -7.82 0.57
C ASP A 358 23.17 -8.36 0.90
N TYR A 359 22.17 -7.74 0.28
CA TYR A 359 20.79 -8.19 0.30
C TYR A 359 20.63 -9.43 -0.59
N ILE A 360 19.96 -10.46 -0.07
CA ILE A 360 19.75 -11.72 -0.78
C ILE A 360 18.29 -11.80 -1.24
N ILE A 361 17.33 -11.83 -0.32
CA ILE A 361 15.91 -12.05 -0.64
C ILE A 361 15.03 -11.43 0.45
N GLU A 362 13.78 -11.08 0.11
CA GLU A 362 12.77 -10.63 1.08
C GLU A 362 12.08 -11.85 1.69
N TYR A 363 11.82 -11.84 3.00
CA TYR A 363 10.95 -12.83 3.63
C TYR A 363 9.49 -12.42 3.45
N VAL A 364 8.79 -13.10 2.53
CA VAL A 364 7.44 -12.76 2.08
C VAL A 364 6.43 -13.78 2.59
N GLY A 365 5.29 -13.31 3.05
CA GLY A 365 4.16 -14.14 3.43
C GLY A 365 2.88 -13.34 3.62
N GLU A 366 1.85 -14.00 4.13
CA GLU A 366 0.59 -13.40 4.54
C GLU A 366 0.83 -12.45 5.72
N LEU A 367 0.26 -11.24 5.70
CA LEU A 367 0.30 -10.35 6.86
C LEU A 367 -0.86 -10.67 7.79
N ILE A 368 -0.55 -11.12 9.00
CA ILE A 368 -1.53 -11.47 10.03
C ILE A 368 -1.36 -10.58 11.26
N PHE A 369 -2.46 -10.32 11.97
CA PHE A 369 -2.51 -9.59 13.24
C PHE A 369 -2.56 -10.55 14.42
N GLU A 370 -2.29 -10.05 15.63
CA GLU A 370 -2.10 -10.86 16.85
C GLU A 370 -3.21 -11.90 17.13
N PRO A 371 -4.52 -11.58 17.06
CA PRO A 371 -5.57 -12.60 17.19
C PRO A 371 -5.45 -13.78 16.22
N SER A 372 -4.93 -13.55 15.01
CA SER A 372 -4.69 -14.63 14.03
C SER A 372 -3.39 -15.38 14.31
N VAL A 373 -2.40 -14.76 14.94
CA VAL A 373 -1.14 -15.42 15.33
C VAL A 373 -1.42 -16.57 16.28
N ASP A 374 -2.28 -16.38 17.28
CA ASP A 374 -2.62 -17.45 18.21
C ASP A 374 -3.26 -18.65 17.51
N THR A 375 -4.20 -18.42 16.58
CA THR A 375 -4.75 -19.53 15.79
C THR A 375 -3.70 -20.26 14.97
N ARG A 376 -2.73 -19.53 14.41
CA ARG A 376 -1.69 -20.10 13.55
C ARG A 376 -0.61 -20.81 14.36
N CYS A 377 -0.41 -20.42 15.62
CA CYS A 377 0.47 -21.12 16.57
C CYS A 377 0.00 -22.56 16.81
N ASP A 378 -1.29 -22.76 17.10
CA ASP A 378 -1.85 -24.10 17.35
C ASP A 378 -1.67 -25.01 16.13
N LEU A 379 -1.93 -24.44 14.96
CA LEU A 379 -1.72 -25.10 13.69
C LEU A 379 -0.25 -25.45 13.42
N ALA A 380 0.66 -24.52 13.71
CA ALA A 380 2.09 -24.70 13.54
C ALA A 380 2.63 -25.82 14.46
N ARG A 381 2.17 -25.88 15.72
CA ARG A 381 2.50 -26.95 16.68
C ARG A 381 2.03 -28.31 16.17
N HIS A 382 0.77 -28.42 15.73
CA HIS A 382 0.24 -29.67 15.16
C HIS A 382 1.06 -30.16 13.96
N ARG A 383 1.39 -29.23 13.04
CA ARG A 383 2.19 -29.52 11.85
C ARG A 383 3.68 -29.66 12.12
N LYS A 384 4.13 -29.37 13.34
CA LYS A 384 5.53 -29.26 13.78
C LYS A 384 6.38 -28.38 12.86
N ARG A 385 5.77 -27.32 12.33
CA ARG A 385 6.35 -26.42 11.33
C ARG A 385 5.77 -25.02 11.53
N ASN A 386 6.65 -24.07 11.85
CA ASN A 386 6.29 -22.67 12.03
C ASN A 386 7.01 -21.79 10.99
N TYR A 387 6.23 -21.01 10.23
CA TYR A 387 6.71 -20.05 9.24
C TYR A 387 6.30 -18.61 9.59
N MET A 388 5.90 -18.37 10.83
CA MET A 388 5.56 -17.05 11.32
C MET A 388 6.83 -16.30 11.72
N PHE A 389 6.94 -15.07 11.23
CA PHE A 389 8.02 -14.14 11.53
C PHE A 389 7.41 -12.81 11.97
N GLU A 390 7.56 -12.47 13.25
CA GLU A 390 7.16 -11.17 13.80
C GLU A 390 7.77 -10.03 12.98
N LEU A 391 6.91 -9.19 12.38
CA LEU A 391 7.34 -8.07 11.55
C LEU A 391 7.49 -6.81 12.40
N ASN A 392 6.49 -6.53 13.23
CA ASN A 392 6.43 -5.42 14.17
C ASN A 392 5.39 -5.72 15.27
N LYS A 393 5.21 -4.80 16.22
CA LYS A 393 4.27 -4.92 17.34
C LYS A 393 2.85 -5.39 16.95
N THR A 394 2.39 -5.04 15.76
CA THR A 394 1.01 -5.27 15.31
C THR A 394 0.86 -6.38 14.28
N LEU A 395 1.91 -6.67 13.52
CA LEU A 395 1.85 -7.53 12.33
C LEU A 395 2.94 -8.60 12.39
N THR A 396 2.57 -9.78 11.90
CA THR A 396 3.44 -10.93 11.70
C THR A 396 3.32 -11.38 10.26
N VAL A 397 4.44 -11.79 9.66
CA VAL A 397 4.47 -12.40 8.32
C VAL A 397 4.33 -13.91 8.50
N ASP A 398 3.30 -14.53 7.93
CA ASP A 398 3.13 -15.99 7.90
C ASP A 398 3.35 -16.53 6.48
N SER A 399 4.48 -17.21 6.27
CA SER A 399 4.83 -17.80 4.99
C SER A 399 4.26 -19.21 4.79
N THR A 400 3.27 -19.65 5.59
CA THR A 400 2.71 -21.01 5.51
C THR A 400 2.03 -21.28 4.18
N TYR A 401 1.12 -20.41 3.74
CA TYR A 401 0.29 -20.60 2.54
C TYR A 401 0.70 -19.72 1.35
N LEU A 402 1.14 -18.49 1.62
CA LEU A 402 1.65 -17.56 0.62
C LEU A 402 3.10 -17.25 0.94
N SER A 403 4.00 -17.35 -0.04
CA SER A 403 5.44 -17.21 0.21
C SER A 403 6.25 -17.12 -1.08
N ASN A 404 7.48 -16.65 -0.98
CA ASN A 404 8.54 -16.92 -1.97
C ASN A 404 9.52 -18.00 -1.44
N GLU A 405 10.64 -18.19 -2.13
CA GLU A 405 11.65 -19.19 -1.81
C GLU A 405 12.32 -19.00 -0.43
N SER A 406 12.24 -17.79 0.14
CA SER A 406 12.85 -17.46 1.44
C SER A 406 12.37 -18.32 2.61
N ARG A 407 11.17 -18.92 2.52
CA ARG A 407 10.63 -19.80 3.56
C ARG A 407 11.46 -21.07 3.78
N TYR A 408 12.30 -21.43 2.81
CA TYR A 408 13.16 -22.63 2.86
C TYR A 408 14.55 -22.34 3.46
N ILE A 409 14.79 -21.13 3.95
CA ILE A 409 16.04 -20.82 4.65
C ILE A 409 15.99 -21.44 6.04
N ASN A 410 16.79 -22.47 6.29
CA ASN A 410 16.75 -23.23 7.53
C ASN A 410 17.41 -22.50 8.72
N HIS A 411 17.07 -22.97 9.93
CA HIS A 411 17.65 -22.51 11.17
C HIS A 411 19.13 -22.92 11.30
N SER A 412 19.97 -22.02 11.83
CA SER A 412 21.27 -22.38 12.38
C SER A 412 21.73 -21.40 13.46
N LYS A 413 22.34 -21.92 14.54
CA LYS A 413 23.07 -21.11 15.54
C LYS A 413 24.43 -20.60 15.05
N ARG A 414 24.88 -21.03 13.86
CA ARG A 414 26.07 -20.50 13.17
C ARG A 414 25.70 -20.06 11.74
N PRO A 415 24.80 -19.07 11.61
CA PRO A 415 24.21 -18.74 10.33
C PRO A 415 25.16 -17.96 9.42
N ASN A 416 25.01 -18.15 8.11
CA ASN A 416 25.69 -17.31 7.11
C ASN A 416 24.84 -16.10 6.68
N CYS A 417 23.57 -16.04 7.10
CA CYS A 417 22.64 -14.94 6.87
C CYS A 417 22.08 -14.37 8.18
N ARG A 418 21.53 -13.16 8.11
CA ARG A 418 20.66 -12.58 9.14
C ARG A 418 19.44 -11.96 8.48
N SER A 419 18.36 -11.92 9.23
CA SER A 419 17.20 -11.09 8.93
C SER A 419 17.43 -9.66 9.43
N MET A 420 16.79 -8.69 8.78
CA MET A 420 16.72 -7.31 9.24
C MET A 420 15.42 -6.69 8.77
N THR A 421 14.64 -6.17 9.71
CA THR A 421 13.45 -5.37 9.41
C THR A 421 13.88 -3.99 8.94
N LYS A 422 13.47 -3.62 7.72
CA LYS A 422 13.69 -2.29 7.15
C LYS A 422 12.37 -1.56 6.99
N LEU A 423 12.41 -0.24 7.17
CA LEU A 423 11.30 0.64 6.78
C LEU A 423 11.43 1.02 5.30
N VAL A 424 10.43 0.62 4.51
CA VAL A 424 10.37 0.77 3.06
C VAL A 424 9.10 1.52 2.71
N ASN A 425 9.24 2.80 2.35
CA ASN A 425 8.13 3.70 2.03
C ASN A 425 6.94 3.66 3.03
N GLY A 426 7.22 3.50 4.32
CA GLY A 426 6.22 3.55 5.39
C GLY A 426 5.85 2.18 5.96
N GLU A 427 6.36 1.11 5.36
CA GLU A 427 6.06 -0.26 5.78
C GLU A 427 7.30 -0.97 6.27
N HIS A 428 7.13 -1.82 7.28
CA HIS A 428 8.18 -2.76 7.66
C HIS A 428 8.21 -3.92 6.69
N ARG A 429 9.43 -4.32 6.31
CA ARG A 429 9.71 -5.42 5.39
C ARG A 429 10.90 -6.19 5.93
N ILE A 430 10.90 -7.52 5.85
CA ILE A 430 11.97 -8.36 6.37
C ILE A 430 12.92 -8.69 5.22
N GLY A 431 14.13 -8.14 5.24
CA GLY A 431 15.17 -8.51 4.29
C GLY A 431 16.13 -9.54 4.87
N ILE A 432 16.56 -10.50 4.06
CA ILE A 432 17.65 -11.42 4.38
C ILE A 432 18.95 -10.88 3.80
N TYR A 433 19.99 -10.82 4.65
CA TYR A 433 21.31 -10.26 4.32
C TYR A 433 22.42 -11.23 4.68
N ALA A 434 23.50 -11.25 3.89
CA ALA A 434 24.66 -12.09 4.17
C ALA A 434 25.46 -11.56 5.38
N ASN A 435 25.84 -12.42 6.33
CA ASN A 435 26.70 -12.07 7.48
C ASN A 435 28.19 -12.14 7.16
N ARG A 436 28.53 -12.93 6.15
CA ARG A 436 29.87 -13.15 5.62
C ARG A 436 29.80 -13.26 4.11
N ARG A 437 30.93 -13.47 3.46
CA ARG A 437 30.93 -13.91 2.06
C ARG A 437 30.27 -15.30 1.97
N VAL A 438 29.34 -15.47 1.03
CA VAL A 438 28.64 -16.74 0.73
C VAL A 438 28.94 -17.10 -0.73
N GLN A 439 29.43 -18.32 -0.97
CA GLN A 439 29.69 -18.83 -2.30
C GLN A 439 28.41 -19.34 -2.98
N PRO A 440 28.39 -19.36 -4.32
CA PRO A 440 27.41 -20.15 -5.06
C PRO A 440 27.40 -21.61 -4.58
N GLY A 441 26.22 -22.19 -4.44
CA GLY A 441 25.98 -23.55 -3.96
C GLY A 441 25.99 -23.71 -2.43
N GLU A 442 26.26 -22.66 -1.65
CA GLU A 442 26.08 -22.72 -0.19
C GLU A 442 24.60 -22.61 0.19
N GLU A 443 24.18 -23.45 1.14
CA GLU A 443 22.87 -23.33 1.77
C GLU A 443 22.81 -22.04 2.61
N LEU A 444 21.73 -21.29 2.46
CA LEU A 444 21.42 -20.13 3.26
C LEU A 444 20.83 -20.59 4.59
N LEU A 445 21.31 -20.02 5.68
CA LEU A 445 20.87 -20.34 7.04
C LEU A 445 20.82 -19.05 7.87
N PHE A 446 19.75 -18.86 8.67
CA PHE A 446 19.66 -17.76 9.64
C PHE A 446 19.23 -18.26 11.03
N ASP A 447 19.48 -17.45 12.07
CA ASP A 447 19.02 -17.77 13.43
C ASP A 447 17.54 -17.39 13.57
N TYR A 448 16.69 -18.35 13.94
CA TYR A 448 15.25 -18.14 14.08
C TYR A 448 14.91 -17.37 15.37
N GLY A 449 15.92 -17.14 16.22
CA GLY A 449 15.76 -16.48 17.50
C GLY A 449 15.34 -17.45 18.60
N ASP A 450 15.51 -17.01 19.84
CA ASP A 450 15.28 -17.86 21.00
C ASP A 450 13.78 -18.07 21.28
N ASN A 451 12.93 -17.13 20.86
CA ASN A 451 11.47 -17.25 21.02
C ASN A 451 10.85 -18.31 20.10
N PHE A 452 11.52 -18.69 19.01
CA PHE A 452 11.01 -19.69 18.07
C PHE A 452 10.84 -21.07 18.74
N PHE A 453 11.81 -21.45 19.57
CA PHE A 453 11.88 -22.77 20.22
C PHE A 453 11.24 -22.81 21.62
N GLN A 454 10.66 -21.69 22.10
CA GLN A 454 10.08 -21.65 23.45
C GLN A 454 8.78 -22.46 23.58
N ASN A 455 8.19 -22.90 22.46
CA ASN A 455 6.92 -23.61 22.39
C ASN A 455 7.03 -25.03 21.78
N ASP A 456 8.26 -25.56 21.62
CA ASP A 456 8.55 -26.89 21.07
C ASP A 456 8.69 -27.99 22.15
#